data_AF-A0A0C3IMQ6-F1
#
_entry.id   AF-A0A0C3IMQ6-F1
#
_cell.length_a   1.000
_cell.length_b   1.000
_cell.length_c   1.000
_cell.angle_alpha   90.00
_cell.angle_beta   90.00
_cell.angle_gamma   90.00
#
_symmetry.space_group_name_H-M   'P 1'
#
loop_
_entity.id
_entity.type
_entity.pdbx_description
1 polymer ?
#
loop_
_entity_poly.entity_id
_entity_poly.type
_entity_poly.pdbx_seq_one_letter_code
_entity_poly.pdbx_strand_id
1 'polypeptide(L)'
;MAESQSDDRQPSGDEDALHVAHCRSKRQIAALELELETMRASSKKSRRQQDSYVHQGRAIRRLVTLYENVEDLITVFDRHQEFQENDHNESDLENTCDDDRLYKSFEELITVLPWMKKIILHSTADELEDICKQLQKGADGARGDDTANLKQDIVSWLTDLFHPIEPPLRTTTKDERGFMHDVTGKLICPAEFDWDLAIHSSVNCIHGSPDLPGPAAKKRVDELLAWWNRKAFGKNQPITLPAAAVKKLSVSQLAAQRLAKEME
;
A
#
# COMPACT_ATOMS: atom_id res chain seq x y z
N MET A 1 -8.43 -31.94 -95.34
CA MET A 1 -8.97 -32.03 -93.96
C MET A 1 -7.88 -31.51 -93.04
N ALA A 2 -8.18 -30.45 -92.29
CA ALA A 2 -7.19 -29.65 -91.58
C ALA A 2 -6.67 -30.37 -90.33
N GLU A 3 -5.34 -30.37 -90.17
CA GLU A 3 -4.66 -30.67 -88.91
C GLU A 3 -4.88 -29.49 -87.95
N SER A 4 -5.46 -29.76 -86.78
CA SER A 4 -5.48 -28.83 -85.64
C SER A 4 -4.46 -29.29 -84.61
N GLN A 5 -3.30 -28.63 -84.59
CA GLN A 5 -2.26 -28.76 -83.58
C GLN A 5 -2.80 -28.40 -82.19
N SER A 6 -2.55 -29.28 -81.23
CA SER A 6 -2.73 -29.03 -79.80
C SER A 6 -1.67 -28.05 -79.31
N ASP A 7 -2.11 -26.88 -78.87
CA ASP A 7 -1.31 -25.80 -78.29
C ASP A 7 -0.86 -26.21 -76.87
N ASP A 8 0.33 -26.83 -76.79
CA ASP A 8 0.97 -27.23 -75.55
C ASP A 8 1.69 -25.99 -74.95
N ARG A 9 0.94 -25.15 -74.23
CA ARG A 9 1.51 -24.00 -73.50
C ARG A 9 2.38 -24.51 -72.35
N GLN A 10 3.69 -24.56 -72.57
CA GLN A 10 4.66 -24.68 -71.48
C GLN A 10 4.56 -23.44 -70.57
N PRO A 11 4.63 -23.59 -69.23
CA PRO A 11 4.65 -22.45 -68.32
C PRO A 11 5.90 -21.60 -68.59
N SER A 12 5.72 -20.29 -68.72
CA SER A 12 6.82 -19.36 -68.92
C SER A 12 7.75 -19.38 -67.71
N GLY A 13 9.07 -19.47 -67.91
CA GLY A 13 10.06 -19.55 -66.83
C GLY A 13 10.05 -18.39 -65.83
N ASP A 14 9.38 -17.28 -66.18
CA ASP A 14 9.13 -16.15 -65.27
C ASP A 14 8.08 -16.48 -64.19
N GLU A 15 7.08 -17.33 -64.48
CA GLU A 15 6.09 -17.77 -63.50
C GLU A 15 6.71 -18.70 -62.45
N ASP A 16 7.64 -19.57 -62.86
CA ASP A 16 8.38 -20.45 -61.95
C ASP A 16 9.35 -19.65 -61.06
N ALA A 17 10.05 -18.65 -61.61
CA ALA A 17 10.91 -17.77 -60.82
C ALA A 17 10.11 -16.96 -59.79
N LEU A 18 8.93 -16.45 -60.18
CA LEU A 18 8.01 -15.74 -59.30
C LEU A 18 7.46 -16.66 -58.20
N HIS A 19 7.10 -17.90 -58.54
CA HIS A 19 6.64 -18.90 -57.60
C HIS A 19 7.72 -19.26 -56.57
N VAL A 20 8.98 -19.44 -57.02
CA VAL A 20 10.12 -19.69 -56.12
C VAL A 20 10.38 -18.50 -55.19
N ALA A 21 10.31 -17.27 -55.69
CA ALA A 21 10.44 -16.07 -54.88
C ALA A 21 9.31 -15.98 -53.82
N HIS A 22 8.07 -16.29 -54.20
CA HIS A 22 6.92 -16.32 -53.29
C HIS A 22 7.09 -17.37 -52.19
N CYS A 23 7.54 -18.58 -52.53
CA CYS A 23 7.84 -19.63 -51.55
C CYS A 23 8.98 -19.23 -50.59
N ARG A 24 9.97 -18.47 -51.05
CA ARG A 24 11.02 -17.93 -50.18
C ARG A 24 10.47 -16.88 -49.21
N SER A 25 9.67 -15.93 -49.69
CA SER A 25 9.05 -14.90 -48.87
C SER A 25 8.14 -15.51 -47.80
N LYS A 26 7.32 -16.51 -48.14
CA LYS A 26 6.47 -17.22 -47.17
C LYS A 26 7.26 -17.88 -46.04
N ARG A 27 8.40 -18.51 -46.36
CA ARG A 27 9.28 -19.11 -45.34
C ARG A 27 9.90 -18.06 -44.43
N GLN A 28 10.29 -16.91 -44.99
CA GLN A 28 10.85 -15.81 -44.22
C GLN A 28 9.81 -15.16 -43.29
N ILE A 29 8.58 -15.00 -43.77
CA ILE A 29 7.46 -14.52 -42.94
C ILE A 29 7.20 -15.50 -41.79
N ALA A 30 7.10 -16.80 -42.07
CA ALA A 30 6.88 -17.81 -41.03
C ALA A 30 8.01 -17.83 -39.98
N ALA A 31 9.26 -17.61 -40.38
CA ALA A 31 10.39 -17.51 -39.46
C ALA A 31 10.29 -16.26 -38.57
N LEU A 32 9.94 -15.10 -39.14
CA LEU A 32 9.77 -13.85 -38.41
C LEU A 32 8.56 -13.89 -37.46
N GLU A 33 7.46 -14.52 -37.86
CA GLU A 33 6.28 -14.71 -37.01
C GLU A 33 6.62 -15.60 -35.79
N LEU A 34 7.41 -16.66 -35.99
CA LEU A 34 7.89 -17.51 -34.90
C LEU A 34 8.79 -16.73 -33.93
N GLU A 35 9.69 -15.89 -34.44
CA GLU A 35 10.56 -15.04 -33.63
C GLU A 35 9.78 -13.99 -32.81
N LEU A 36 8.73 -13.42 -33.40
CA LEU A 36 7.83 -12.51 -32.68
C LEU A 36 7.05 -13.24 -31.57
N GLU A 37 6.61 -14.47 -31.81
CA GLU A 37 5.91 -15.26 -30.80
C GLU A 37 6.82 -15.66 -29.63
N THR A 38 8.08 -16.01 -29.92
CA THR A 38 9.07 -16.31 -28.85
C THR A 38 9.41 -15.08 -28.01
N MET A 39 9.58 -13.90 -28.64
CA MET A 39 9.77 -12.63 -27.91
C MET A 39 8.54 -12.22 -27.08
N ARG A 40 7.32 -12.47 -27.58
CA ARG A 40 6.09 -12.22 -26.83
C ARG A 40 5.92 -13.21 -25.66
N ALA A 41 6.34 -14.47 -25.81
CA ALA A 41 6.28 -15.45 -24.74
C ALA A 41 7.27 -15.14 -23.60
N SER A 42 8.49 -14.69 -23.92
CA SER A 42 9.50 -14.33 -22.92
C SER A 42 9.09 -13.10 -22.08
N SER A 43 8.54 -12.06 -22.72
CA SER A 43 8.00 -10.88 -22.03
C SER A 43 6.82 -11.21 -21.10
N LYS A 44 5.92 -12.12 -21.50
CA LYS A 44 4.82 -12.61 -20.65
C LYS A 44 5.33 -13.36 -19.41
N LYS A 45 6.43 -14.11 -19.52
CA LYS A 45 7.05 -14.84 -18.40
C LYS A 45 7.67 -13.89 -17.38
N SER A 46 8.38 -12.86 -17.85
CA SER A 46 8.92 -11.79 -16.99
C SER A 46 7.80 -11.07 -16.22
N ARG A 47 6.71 -10.69 -16.90
CA ARG A 47 5.57 -10.01 -16.26
C ARG A 47 4.87 -10.85 -15.19
N ARG A 48 4.71 -12.16 -15.43
CA ARG A 48 4.16 -13.10 -14.43
C ARG A 48 5.06 -13.25 -13.19
N GLN A 49 6.38 -13.27 -13.39
CA GLN A 49 7.33 -13.30 -12.27
C GLN A 49 7.29 -11.98 -11.49
N GLN A 50 7.13 -10.85 -12.20
CA GLN A 50 6.99 -9.55 -11.56
C GLN A 50 5.70 -9.44 -10.70
N ASP A 51 4.58 -9.92 -11.25
CA ASP A 51 3.32 -9.99 -10.50
C ASP A 51 3.43 -10.93 -9.27
N SER A 52 4.33 -11.92 -9.31
CA SER A 52 4.61 -12.83 -8.19
C SER A 52 5.26 -12.12 -7.01
N TYR A 53 6.25 -11.25 -7.23
CA TYR A 53 6.93 -10.55 -6.13
C TYR A 53 6.05 -9.51 -5.47
N VAL A 54 5.25 -8.77 -6.25
CA VAL A 54 4.25 -7.85 -5.67
C VAL A 54 3.27 -8.60 -4.78
N HIS A 55 2.79 -9.77 -5.20
CA HIS A 55 1.89 -10.56 -4.36
C HIS A 55 2.57 -11.07 -3.08
N GLN A 56 3.79 -11.56 -3.18
CA GLN A 56 4.57 -12.05 -2.03
C GLN A 56 4.93 -10.94 -1.05
N GLY A 57 5.20 -9.73 -1.55
CA GLY A 57 5.48 -8.55 -0.72
C GLY A 57 4.35 -8.16 0.21
N ARG A 58 3.09 -8.55 -0.09
CA ARG A 58 1.93 -8.27 0.78
C ARG A 58 2.07 -8.85 2.19
N ALA A 59 2.81 -9.96 2.33
CA ALA A 59 3.03 -10.59 3.63
C ALA A 59 3.90 -9.71 4.56
N ILE A 60 4.75 -8.85 4.01
CA ILE A 60 5.75 -8.09 4.78
C ILE A 60 5.07 -7.17 5.81
N ARG A 61 4.09 -6.36 5.40
CA ARG A 61 3.37 -5.48 6.35
C ARG A 61 2.49 -6.21 7.37
N ARG A 62 2.16 -7.47 7.08
CA ARG A 62 1.26 -8.27 7.91
C ARG A 62 1.99 -9.16 8.90
N LEU A 63 3.20 -9.62 8.56
CA LEU A 63 3.92 -10.63 9.32
C LEU A 63 5.33 -10.19 9.75
N VAL A 64 5.94 -9.24 9.05
CA VAL A 64 7.35 -8.87 9.25
C VAL A 64 7.49 -7.52 9.94
N THR A 65 7.07 -6.44 9.27
CA THR A 65 7.24 -5.07 9.77
C THR A 65 6.25 -4.09 9.15
N LEU A 66 5.68 -3.20 9.97
CA LEU A 66 4.62 -2.28 9.57
C LEU A 66 5.14 -1.05 8.78
N TYR A 67 6.38 -0.62 9.01
CA TYR A 67 6.88 0.66 8.47
C TYR A 67 8.23 0.58 7.77
N GLU A 68 9.13 -0.32 8.17
CA GLU A 68 10.51 -0.35 7.64
C GLU A 68 10.54 -0.72 6.15
N ASN A 69 11.46 -0.14 5.37
CA ASN A 69 11.55 -0.48 3.94
C ASN A 69 12.31 -1.79 3.75
N VAL A 70 11.99 -2.52 2.67
CA VAL A 70 12.67 -3.78 2.34
C VAL A 70 14.18 -3.58 2.16
N GLU A 71 14.58 -2.47 1.55
CA GLU A 71 15.99 -2.11 1.34
C GLU A 71 16.73 -1.84 2.66
N ASP A 72 16.06 -1.24 3.65
CA ASP A 72 16.65 -0.98 4.98
C ASP A 72 16.95 -2.31 5.69
N LEU A 73 16.06 -3.30 5.56
CA LEU A 73 16.26 -4.64 6.13
C LEU A 73 17.47 -5.35 5.50
N ILE A 74 17.64 -5.23 4.18
CA ILE A 74 18.77 -5.81 3.46
C ILE A 74 20.07 -5.09 3.82
N THR A 75 20.04 -3.77 3.90
CA THR A 75 21.21 -2.96 4.29
C THR A 75 21.72 -3.34 5.68
N VAL A 76 20.81 -3.58 6.63
CA VAL A 76 21.19 -4.06 7.97
C VAL A 76 21.74 -5.49 7.92
N PHE A 77 21.19 -6.36 7.07
CA PHE A 77 21.76 -7.69 6.87
C PHE A 77 23.19 -7.65 6.31
N ASP A 78 23.45 -6.85 5.27
CA ASP A 78 24.77 -6.72 4.66
C ASP A 78 25.79 -6.21 5.69
N ARG A 79 25.42 -5.20 6.48
CA ARG A 79 26.24 -4.69 7.59
C ARG A 79 26.55 -5.79 8.62
N HIS A 80 25.56 -6.61 8.96
CA HIS A 80 25.77 -7.75 9.87
C HIS A 80 26.68 -8.83 9.27
N GLN A 81 26.69 -9.04 7.95
CA GLN A 81 27.67 -9.94 7.30
C GLN A 81 29.09 -9.35 7.37
N GLU A 82 29.25 -8.06 7.09
CA GLU A 82 30.53 -7.36 7.19
C GLU A 82 31.13 -7.45 8.61
N PHE A 83 30.30 -7.33 9.65
CA PHE A 83 30.75 -7.49 11.04
C PHE A 83 31.22 -8.92 11.37
N GLN A 84 30.54 -9.95 10.84
CA GLN A 84 30.94 -11.34 11.06
C GLN A 84 32.24 -11.71 10.34
N GLU A 85 32.54 -11.07 9.21
CA GLU A 85 33.77 -11.31 8.44
C GLU A 85 35.00 -10.57 9.02
N ASN A 86 34.79 -9.42 9.67
CA ASN A 86 35.85 -8.54 10.18
C ASN A 86 36.28 -8.82 11.64
N ASP A 87 36.35 -10.10 12.05
CA ASP A 87 36.60 -10.65 13.40
C ASP A 87 37.88 -10.16 14.16
N HIS A 88 38.54 -9.07 13.73
CA HIS A 88 39.83 -8.58 14.25
C HIS A 88 39.89 -7.10 14.66
N ASN A 89 38.80 -6.32 14.61
CA ASN A 89 38.76 -4.99 15.22
C ASN A 89 37.51 -4.84 16.09
N GLU A 90 37.67 -5.19 17.35
CA GLU A 90 36.77 -4.88 18.47
C GLU A 90 36.82 -3.36 18.76
N SER A 91 36.49 -2.50 17.78
CA SER A 91 36.36 -1.06 18.00
C SER A 91 35.07 -0.50 17.39
N ASP A 92 34.12 -0.22 18.28
CA ASP A 92 33.29 0.98 18.28
C ASP A 92 32.35 1.23 17.10
N LEU A 93 31.41 0.31 16.88
CA LEU A 93 30.06 0.72 16.47
C LEU A 93 29.06 0.07 17.42
N GLU A 94 28.61 0.84 18.41
CA GLU A 94 27.49 0.50 19.27
C GLU A 94 26.29 0.24 18.35
N ASN A 95 25.96 -1.03 18.08
CA ASN A 95 24.78 -1.39 17.30
C ASN A 95 23.60 -0.73 18.01
N THR A 96 22.94 0.19 17.32
CA THR A 96 21.88 0.94 17.97
C THR A 96 20.73 -0.04 18.26
N CYS A 97 19.94 0.21 19.31
CA CYS A 97 18.74 -0.60 19.59
C CYS A 97 17.81 -0.71 18.35
N ASP A 98 17.87 0.28 17.45
CA ASP A 98 17.16 0.28 16.17
C ASP A 98 17.76 -0.71 15.16
N ASP A 99 19.08 -0.86 15.08
CA ASP A 99 19.74 -1.84 14.21
C ASP A 99 19.38 -3.27 14.62
N ASP A 100 19.39 -3.58 15.92
CA ASP A 100 18.98 -4.90 16.43
C ASP A 100 17.49 -5.20 16.11
N ARG A 101 16.63 -4.17 16.14
CA ARG A 101 15.21 -4.30 15.77
C ARG A 101 15.06 -4.57 14.26
N LEU A 102 15.82 -3.86 13.43
CA LEU A 102 15.82 -4.04 11.98
C LEU A 102 16.36 -5.41 11.60
N TYR A 103 17.42 -5.89 12.26
CA TYR A 103 17.98 -7.21 11.99
C TYR A 103 16.99 -8.34 12.35
N LYS A 104 16.30 -8.24 13.50
CA LYS A 104 15.20 -9.17 13.82
C LYS A 104 14.09 -9.15 12.78
N SER A 105 13.77 -7.97 12.26
CA SER A 105 12.79 -7.83 11.18
C SER A 105 13.30 -8.48 9.89
N PHE A 106 14.60 -8.44 9.61
CA PHE A 106 15.20 -9.18 8.51
C PHE A 106 15.15 -10.71 8.74
N GLU A 107 15.41 -11.21 9.94
CA GLU A 107 15.27 -12.63 10.25
C GLU A 107 13.83 -13.13 10.02
N GLU A 108 12.84 -12.32 10.41
CA GLU A 108 11.43 -12.59 10.14
C GLU A 108 11.12 -12.52 8.63
N LEU A 109 11.72 -11.57 7.89
CA LEU A 109 11.60 -11.48 6.43
C LEU A 109 12.03 -12.78 5.75
N ILE A 110 13.18 -13.35 6.13
CA ILE A 110 13.66 -14.60 5.56
C ILE A 110 12.83 -15.81 6.03
N THR A 111 12.23 -15.74 7.21
CA THR A 111 11.28 -16.77 7.68
C THR A 111 10.01 -16.77 6.83
N VAL A 112 9.45 -15.60 6.54
CA VAL A 112 8.24 -15.43 5.73
C VAL A 112 8.51 -15.65 4.23
N LEU A 113 9.68 -15.25 3.73
CA LEU A 113 10.11 -15.38 2.33
C LEU A 113 11.45 -16.14 2.24
N PRO A 114 11.49 -17.48 2.45
CA PRO A 114 12.74 -18.25 2.51
C PRO A 114 13.61 -18.18 1.26
N TRP A 115 12.99 -17.98 0.09
CA TRP A 115 13.69 -17.84 -1.18
C TRP A 115 14.49 -16.53 -1.27
N MET A 116 14.14 -15.51 -0.48
CA MET A 116 14.74 -14.17 -0.56
C MET A 116 16.23 -14.19 -0.19
N LYS A 117 16.63 -15.02 0.78
CA LYS A 117 18.04 -15.14 1.19
C LYS A 117 18.92 -15.57 0.02
N LYS A 118 18.45 -16.49 -0.81
CA LYS A 118 19.17 -16.94 -2.00
C LYS A 118 19.30 -15.84 -3.05
N ILE A 119 18.28 -15.00 -3.19
CA ILE A 119 18.29 -13.87 -4.13
C ILE A 119 19.30 -12.81 -3.66
N ILE A 120 19.24 -12.42 -2.39
CA ILE A 120 20.19 -11.45 -1.81
C ILE A 120 21.64 -11.88 -2.04
N LEU A 121 21.96 -13.15 -1.84
CA LEU A 121 23.33 -13.67 -1.95
C LEU A 121 23.84 -13.89 -3.39
N HIS A 122 22.97 -13.89 -4.40
CA HIS A 122 23.34 -14.34 -5.75
C HIS A 122 22.86 -13.44 -6.90
N SER A 123 22.04 -12.43 -6.62
CA SER A 123 21.58 -11.47 -7.62
C SER A 123 22.54 -10.30 -7.78
N THR A 124 22.46 -9.64 -8.93
CA THR A 124 23.16 -8.35 -9.13
C THR A 124 22.43 -7.23 -8.37
N ALA A 125 23.11 -6.09 -8.19
CA ALA A 125 22.52 -4.93 -7.52
C ALA A 125 21.22 -4.45 -8.21
N ASP A 126 21.22 -4.35 -9.54
CA ASP A 126 20.06 -3.90 -10.32
C ASP A 126 18.88 -4.89 -10.19
N GLU A 127 19.15 -6.20 -10.25
CA GLU A 127 18.12 -7.23 -10.08
C GLU A 127 17.53 -7.20 -8.68
N LEU A 128 18.37 -7.02 -7.66
CA LEU A 128 17.93 -6.94 -6.27
C LEU A 128 17.08 -5.69 -6.03
N GLU A 129 17.50 -4.54 -6.55
CA GLU A 129 16.75 -3.27 -6.48
C GLU A 129 15.35 -3.43 -7.10
N ASP A 130 15.24 -4.04 -8.27
CA ASP A 130 13.96 -4.28 -8.93
C ASP A 130 13.04 -5.21 -8.12
N ILE A 131 13.60 -6.23 -7.47
CA ILE A 131 12.84 -7.14 -6.61
C ILE A 131 12.37 -6.41 -5.34
N CYS A 132 13.24 -5.63 -4.70
CA CYS A 132 12.92 -4.81 -3.53
C CYS A 132 11.78 -3.85 -3.80
N LYS A 133 11.81 -3.12 -4.92
CA LYS A 133 10.72 -2.22 -5.34
C LYS A 133 9.38 -2.94 -5.48
N GLN A 134 9.40 -4.15 -6.02
CA GLN A 134 8.17 -4.95 -6.20
C GLN A 134 7.63 -5.47 -4.88
N LEU A 135 8.50 -5.97 -4.01
CA LEU A 135 8.13 -6.39 -2.66
C LEU A 135 7.57 -5.21 -1.86
N GLN A 136 8.23 -4.05 -1.91
CA GLN A 136 7.80 -2.82 -1.25
C GLN A 136 6.42 -2.37 -1.75
N LYS A 137 6.20 -2.40 -3.08
CA LYS A 137 4.89 -2.11 -3.67
C LYS A 137 3.80 -3.05 -3.15
N GLY A 138 4.10 -4.34 -3.05
CA GLY A 138 3.21 -5.34 -2.46
C GLY A 138 2.89 -5.05 -1.00
N ALA A 139 3.93 -4.77 -0.23
CA ALA A 139 3.86 -4.44 1.19
C ALA A 139 2.95 -3.23 1.42
N ASP A 140 3.23 -2.11 0.76
CA ASP A 140 2.44 -0.89 0.89
C ASP A 140 1.01 -1.06 0.37
N GLY A 141 0.81 -1.84 -0.68
CA GLY A 141 -0.51 -2.22 -1.17
C GLY A 141 -1.34 -2.95 -0.11
N ALA A 142 -0.76 -3.95 0.55
CA ALA A 142 -1.45 -4.67 1.63
C ALA A 142 -1.83 -3.76 2.80
N ARG A 143 -0.92 -2.88 3.23
CA ARG A 143 -1.22 -1.89 4.29
C ARG A 143 -2.36 -0.94 3.87
N GLY A 144 -2.35 -0.49 2.61
CA GLY A 144 -3.41 0.33 2.04
C GLY A 144 -4.77 -0.38 2.05
N ASP A 145 -4.80 -1.62 1.56
CA ASP A 145 -6.00 -2.47 1.55
C ASP A 145 -6.54 -2.67 2.96
N ASP A 146 -5.67 -3.07 3.90
CA ASP A 146 -6.07 -3.37 5.28
C ASP A 146 -6.63 -2.11 5.97
N THR A 147 -6.01 -0.95 5.77
CA THR A 147 -6.50 0.34 6.32
C THR A 147 -7.82 0.76 5.68
N ALA A 148 -8.00 0.50 4.38
CA ALA A 148 -9.21 0.84 3.65
C ALA A 148 -10.40 -0.04 4.05
N ASN A 149 -10.16 -1.34 4.26
CA ASN A 149 -11.18 -2.34 4.61
C ASN A 149 -11.58 -2.26 6.08
N LEU A 150 -10.66 -1.87 6.97
CA LEU A 150 -10.93 -1.77 8.41
C LEU A 150 -12.17 -0.92 8.74
N LYS A 151 -12.43 0.15 7.96
CA LYS A 151 -13.64 0.98 8.20
C LYS A 151 -14.94 0.22 7.90
N GLN A 152 -14.94 -0.71 6.97
CA GLN A 152 -16.12 -1.51 6.64
C GLN A 152 -16.28 -2.61 7.68
N ASP A 153 -15.19 -3.32 7.99
CA ASP A 153 -15.18 -4.42 8.96
C ASP A 153 -15.63 -3.97 10.36
N ILE A 154 -15.15 -2.81 10.83
CA ILE A 154 -15.59 -2.23 12.10
C ILE A 154 -17.10 -2.04 12.14
N VAL A 155 -17.73 -1.57 11.05
CA VAL A 155 -19.19 -1.39 11.03
C VAL A 155 -19.91 -2.73 11.09
N SER A 156 -19.41 -3.76 10.40
CA SER A 156 -19.95 -5.12 10.51
C SER A 156 -19.89 -5.60 11.95
N TRP A 157 -18.70 -5.55 12.57
CA TRP A 157 -18.49 -6.01 13.94
C TRP A 157 -19.35 -5.25 14.95
N LEU A 158 -19.46 -3.93 14.81
CA LEU A 158 -20.33 -3.13 15.67
C LEU A 158 -21.79 -3.54 15.50
N THR A 159 -22.23 -3.67 14.25
CA THR A 159 -23.62 -4.08 13.96
C THR A 159 -23.91 -5.43 14.60
N ASP A 160 -22.99 -6.39 14.52
CA ASP A 160 -23.15 -7.72 15.12
C ASP A 160 -23.18 -7.66 16.66
N LEU A 161 -22.37 -6.79 17.28
CA LEU A 161 -22.24 -6.70 18.74
C LEU A 161 -23.34 -5.87 19.42
N PHE A 162 -23.86 -4.84 18.75
CA PHE A 162 -24.72 -3.82 19.34
C PHE A 162 -26.08 -3.66 18.62
N HIS A 163 -26.54 -4.69 17.90
CA HIS A 163 -27.82 -4.63 17.18
C HIS A 163 -29.04 -4.45 18.12
N PRO A 164 -30.00 -3.55 17.80
CA PRO A 164 -29.97 -2.59 16.70
C PRO A 164 -29.13 -1.35 17.04
N ILE A 165 -28.28 -0.93 16.10
CA ILE A 165 -27.57 0.35 16.16
C ILE A 165 -28.45 1.43 15.52
N GLU A 166 -28.75 2.48 16.28
CA GLU A 166 -29.56 3.62 15.82
C GLU A 166 -28.81 4.95 16.02
N PRO A 167 -28.63 5.77 14.96
CA PRO A 167 -28.92 5.48 13.55
C PRO A 167 -27.95 4.44 12.95
N PRO A 168 -28.34 3.68 11.91
CA PRO A 168 -27.45 2.70 11.29
C PRO A 168 -26.15 3.33 10.77
N LEU A 169 -25.01 2.70 11.10
CA LEU A 169 -23.70 3.16 10.66
C LEU A 169 -23.46 2.84 9.17
N ARG A 170 -23.00 3.84 8.40
CA ARG A 170 -22.61 3.64 7.00
C ARG A 170 -21.25 2.98 6.91
N THR A 171 -21.13 1.90 6.14
CA THR A 171 -19.86 1.15 5.94
C THR A 171 -18.84 1.91 5.10
N THR A 172 -19.28 2.78 4.19
CA THR A 172 -18.43 3.45 3.18
C THR A 172 -17.83 4.78 3.65
N THR A 173 -18.52 5.50 4.54
CA THR A 173 -18.12 6.83 5.06
C THR A 173 -17.85 6.78 6.57
N LYS A 174 -17.11 7.78 7.07
CA LYS A 174 -16.75 7.88 8.51
C LYS A 174 -17.46 9.04 9.23
N ASP A 175 -18.30 9.80 8.53
CA ASP A 175 -18.80 11.11 8.99
C ASP A 175 -19.70 11.00 10.23
N GLU A 176 -20.52 9.94 10.30
CA GLU A 176 -21.49 9.69 11.38
C GLU A 176 -20.92 8.75 12.47
N ARG A 177 -19.59 8.66 12.60
CA ARG A 177 -18.91 7.76 13.54
C ARG A 177 -18.13 8.54 14.59
N GLY A 178 -17.55 7.81 15.55
CA GLY A 178 -16.78 8.38 16.63
C GLY A 178 -17.70 9.10 17.61
N PHE A 179 -17.35 10.32 18.02
CA PHE A 179 -18.12 11.06 19.02
C PHE A 179 -19.49 11.57 18.56
N MET A 180 -19.79 11.49 17.25
CA MET A 180 -21.07 11.90 16.66
C MET A 180 -22.18 10.85 16.79
N HIS A 181 -21.86 9.67 17.32
CA HIS A 181 -22.79 8.55 17.41
C HIS A 181 -22.57 7.84 18.75
N ASP A 182 -23.66 7.49 19.44
CA ASP A 182 -23.63 6.97 20.81
C ASP A 182 -22.80 5.71 20.98
N VAL A 183 -23.05 4.69 20.16
CA VAL A 183 -22.31 3.41 20.22
C VAL A 183 -20.81 3.65 20.00
N THR A 184 -20.41 4.30 18.91
CA THR A 184 -18.99 4.51 18.62
C THR A 184 -18.33 5.49 19.59
N GLY A 185 -19.07 6.50 20.05
CA GLY A 185 -18.61 7.54 20.96
C GLY A 185 -18.32 6.97 22.33
N LYS A 186 -19.22 6.12 22.84
CA LYS A 186 -19.04 5.40 24.11
C LYS A 186 -17.83 4.47 24.07
N LEU A 187 -17.57 3.82 22.94
CA LEU A 187 -16.41 2.93 22.77
C LEU A 187 -15.06 3.66 22.72
N ILE A 188 -15.01 4.86 22.15
CA ILE A 188 -13.78 5.67 22.10
C ILE A 188 -13.65 6.64 23.29
N CYS A 189 -14.71 6.78 24.10
CA CYS A 189 -14.67 7.57 25.30
C CYS A 189 -13.63 6.99 26.26
N PRO A 190 -12.69 7.78 26.78
CA PRO A 190 -11.74 7.26 27.76
C PRO A 190 -12.46 6.73 28.99
N ALA A 191 -11.91 5.68 29.59
CA ALA A 191 -12.46 5.06 30.80
C ALA A 191 -12.56 6.02 32.00
N GLU A 192 -11.77 7.10 32.02
CA GLU A 192 -11.81 8.13 33.06
C GLU A 192 -12.98 9.12 32.89
N PHE A 193 -13.73 9.05 31.78
CA PHE A 193 -14.83 9.96 31.45
C PHE A 193 -16.15 9.19 31.34
N ASP A 194 -17.21 9.78 31.88
CA ASP A 194 -18.57 9.28 31.71
C ASP A 194 -19.18 9.83 30.41
N TRP A 195 -19.45 8.91 29.48
CA TRP A 195 -20.09 9.20 28.19
C TRP A 195 -21.44 9.91 28.39
N ASP A 196 -22.26 9.39 29.31
CA ASP A 196 -23.67 9.73 29.47
C ASP A 196 -23.85 11.07 30.21
N LEU A 197 -22.90 11.44 31.08
CA LEU A 197 -22.99 12.66 31.90
C LEU A 197 -22.29 13.90 31.30
N ALA A 198 -21.23 13.74 30.51
CA ALA A 198 -20.35 14.86 30.19
C ALA A 198 -19.98 15.01 28.72
N ILE A 199 -19.71 13.91 28.01
CA ILE A 199 -19.13 13.97 26.67
C ILE A 199 -20.20 13.98 25.58
N HIS A 200 -21.21 13.11 25.68
CA HIS A 200 -22.28 13.02 24.68
C HIS A 200 -22.98 14.38 24.45
N SER A 201 -23.44 15.02 25.53
CA SER A 201 -24.08 16.35 25.45
C SER A 201 -23.12 17.44 24.95
N SER A 202 -21.84 17.43 25.36
CA SER A 202 -20.90 18.48 24.97
C SER A 202 -20.48 18.40 23.50
N VAL A 203 -20.42 17.19 22.92
CA VAL A 203 -20.04 16.99 21.51
C VAL A 203 -21.22 17.18 20.56
N ASN A 204 -22.42 16.72 20.94
CA ASN A 204 -23.62 16.87 20.12
C ASN A 204 -24.16 18.31 20.07
N CYS A 205 -23.89 19.14 21.09
CA CYS A 205 -24.15 20.59 21.02
C CYS A 205 -23.31 21.32 19.96
N ILE A 206 -22.25 20.71 19.40
CA ILE A 206 -21.36 21.36 18.42
C ILE A 206 -21.95 21.27 16.99
N HIS A 207 -22.87 20.34 16.71
CA HIS A 207 -23.23 19.98 15.33
C HIS A 207 -24.73 20.10 14.96
N GLY A 208 -25.61 20.64 15.80
CA GLY A 208 -27.02 20.75 15.36
C GLY A 208 -28.09 21.27 16.33
N SER A 209 -27.75 21.99 17.40
CA SER A 209 -28.77 22.65 18.23
C SER A 209 -28.56 24.17 18.24
N PRO A 210 -29.62 25.00 18.27
CA PRO A 210 -29.51 26.46 18.27
C PRO A 210 -28.79 27.03 19.51
N ASP A 211 -28.57 26.20 20.53
CA ASP A 211 -27.73 26.53 21.66
C ASP A 211 -26.27 26.33 21.27
N LEU A 212 -25.57 27.45 21.00
CA LEU A 212 -24.10 27.48 20.98
C LEU A 212 -23.58 26.61 22.13
N PRO A 213 -22.57 25.75 21.92
CA PRO A 213 -21.95 25.02 23.02
C PRO A 213 -21.54 26.06 24.06
N GLY A 214 -22.24 26.06 25.20
CA GLY A 214 -21.95 27.01 26.25
C GLY A 214 -20.45 26.94 26.59
N PRO A 215 -19.83 28.00 27.11
CA PRO A 215 -18.40 28.00 27.44
C PRO A 215 -17.96 26.77 28.24
N ALA A 216 -18.86 26.19 29.04
CA ALA A 216 -18.68 24.94 29.76
C ALA A 216 -18.53 23.69 28.86
N ALA A 217 -19.35 23.54 27.80
CA ALA A 217 -19.28 22.40 26.88
C ALA A 217 -17.98 22.44 26.08
N LYS A 218 -17.62 23.61 25.55
CA LYS A 218 -16.34 23.81 24.85
C LYS A 218 -15.15 23.48 25.75
N LYS A 219 -15.15 23.96 26.99
CA LYS A 219 -14.11 23.67 27.98
C LYS A 219 -13.94 22.15 28.22
N ARG A 220 -15.05 21.41 28.34
CA ARG A 220 -15.00 19.94 28.53
C ARG A 220 -14.38 19.23 27.33
N VAL A 221 -14.72 19.64 26.11
CA VAL A 221 -14.12 19.09 24.90
C VAL A 221 -12.63 19.40 24.82
N ASP A 222 -12.23 20.65 25.11
CA ASP A 222 -10.82 21.05 25.15
C ASP A 222 -10.02 20.25 26.20
N GLU A 223 -10.60 20.02 27.38
CA GLU A 223 -10.01 19.20 28.44
C GLU A 223 -9.85 17.73 28.02
N LEU A 224 -10.86 17.16 27.35
CA LEU A 224 -10.81 15.80 26.81
C LEU A 224 -9.71 15.66 25.75
N LEU A 225 -9.64 16.58 24.79
CA LEU A 225 -8.62 16.56 23.73
C LEU A 225 -7.22 16.74 24.31
N ALA A 226 -7.05 17.64 25.28
CA ALA A 226 -5.79 17.83 25.98
C ALA A 226 -5.38 16.58 26.75
N TRP A 227 -6.34 15.87 27.37
CA TRP A 227 -6.08 14.58 28.01
C TRP A 227 -5.64 13.53 26.99
N TRP A 228 -6.34 13.41 25.86
CA TRP A 228 -6.02 12.45 24.78
C TRP A 228 -4.59 12.65 24.29
N ASN A 229 -4.23 13.90 23.98
CA ASN A 229 -2.90 14.24 23.50
C ASN A 229 -1.81 13.87 24.51
N ARG A 230 -2.04 14.14 25.81
CA ARG A 230 -1.08 13.78 26.87
C ARG A 230 -0.90 12.28 27.02
N LYS A 231 -1.96 11.48 26.87
CA LYS A 231 -1.91 10.03 27.04
C LYS A 231 -1.30 9.34 25.80
N ALA A 232 -1.70 9.75 24.60
CA ALA A 232 -1.24 9.15 23.36
C ALA A 232 0.19 9.56 22.99
N PHE A 233 0.54 10.84 23.16
CA PHE A 233 1.83 11.39 22.73
C PHE A 233 2.76 11.75 23.89
N GLY A 234 2.37 11.45 25.14
CA GLY A 234 3.14 11.78 26.33
C GLY A 234 3.10 13.27 26.72
N LYS A 235 3.98 13.67 27.64
CA LYS A 235 4.13 15.07 28.09
C LYS A 235 4.94 15.88 27.05
N ASN A 236 4.43 16.04 25.84
CA ASN A 236 5.07 16.91 24.86
C ASN A 236 4.55 18.34 24.99
N GLN A 237 5.49 19.29 24.92
CA GLN A 237 5.18 20.71 24.90
C GLN A 237 4.21 21.03 23.75
N PRO A 238 3.32 22.02 23.91
CA PRO A 238 2.42 22.43 22.84
C PRO A 238 3.22 22.69 21.57
N ILE A 239 2.98 21.91 20.51
CA ILE A 239 3.61 22.14 19.20
C ILE A 239 3.06 23.46 18.67
N THR A 240 3.82 24.53 18.91
CA THR A 240 3.43 25.88 18.51
C THR A 240 3.85 26.08 17.07
N LEU A 241 2.92 25.83 16.14
CA LEU A 241 3.18 26.03 14.72
C LEU A 241 2.91 27.50 14.34
N PRO A 242 3.74 28.09 13.47
CA PRO A 242 3.45 29.40 12.88
C PRO A 242 2.10 29.37 12.14
N ALA A 243 1.32 30.44 12.21
CA ALA A 243 0.00 30.52 11.57
C ALA A 243 0.02 30.20 10.06
N ALA A 244 1.12 30.52 9.38
CA ALA A 244 1.33 30.19 7.97
C ALA A 244 1.48 28.67 7.72
N ALA A 245 2.08 27.94 8.66
CA ALA A 245 2.20 26.49 8.60
C ALA A 245 0.85 25.83 8.87
N VAL A 246 0.10 26.33 9.86
CA VAL A 246 -1.26 25.84 10.19
C VAL A 246 -2.19 25.93 8.98
N LYS A 247 -2.19 27.06 8.25
CA LYS A 247 -3.01 27.22 7.03
C LYS A 247 -2.71 26.19 5.93
N LYS A 248 -1.50 25.61 5.91
CA LYS A 248 -1.10 24.59 4.93
C LYS A 248 -1.40 23.16 5.39
N LEU A 249 -1.82 22.96 6.64
CA LEU A 249 -2.13 21.63 7.15
C LEU A 249 -3.42 21.09 6.50
N SER A 250 -3.42 19.79 6.22
CA SER A 250 -4.56 19.07 5.67
C SER A 250 -5.84 19.29 6.50
N VAL A 251 -5.73 19.33 7.83
CA VAL A 251 -6.86 19.61 8.74
C VAL A 251 -7.48 20.99 8.56
N SER A 252 -6.68 22.03 8.31
CA SER A 252 -7.20 23.38 8.06
C SER A 252 -7.88 23.49 6.70
N GLN A 253 -7.37 22.79 5.70
CA GLN A 253 -8.02 22.69 4.38
C GLN A 253 -9.35 21.94 4.47
N LEU A 254 -9.40 20.84 5.23
CA LEU A 254 -10.63 20.06 5.45
C LEU A 254 -11.70 20.88 6.19
N ALA A 255 -11.30 21.66 7.20
CA ALA A 255 -12.22 22.54 7.92
C ALA A 255 -12.84 23.60 6.99
N ALA A 256 -12.04 24.18 6.09
CA ALA A 256 -12.54 25.11 5.08
C ALA A 256 -13.51 24.44 4.08
N GLN A 257 -13.23 23.20 3.69
CA GLN A 257 -14.12 22.40 2.83
C GLN A 257 -15.46 22.10 3.52
N ARG A 258 -15.45 21.78 4.82
CA ARG A 258 -16.68 21.55 5.60
C ARG A 258 -17.53 22.80 5.69
N LEU A 259 -16.92 23.95 6.03
CA LEU A 259 -17.58 25.25 6.04
C LEU A 259 -18.20 25.61 4.68
N ALA A 260 -17.48 25.35 3.59
CA ALA A 260 -18.01 25.60 2.25
C ALA A 260 -19.25 24.74 1.94
N LYS A 261 -19.28 23.50 2.44
CA LYS A 261 -20.39 22.55 2.25
C LYS A 261 -21.61 22.86 3.13
N GLU A 262 -21.43 23.53 4.26
CA GLU A 262 -22.52 24.00 5.13
C GLU A 262 -23.20 25.27 4.59
N MET A 263 -22.55 25.99 3.65
CA MET A 263 -23.06 27.21 3.04
C MET A 263 -23.80 26.97 1.70
N GLU A 264 -23.86 25.71 1.24
CA GLU A 264 -24.52 25.26 0.01
C GLU A 264 -25.85 24.55 0.34
#